data_AF-A0A2A2M288-F1
#
_entry.id   AF-A0A2A2M288-F1
#
_cell.length_a   1.000
_cell.length_b   1.000
_cell.length_c   1.000
_cell.angle_alpha   90.00
_cell.angle_beta   90.00
_cell.angle_gamma   90.00
#
_symmetry.space_group_name_H-M   'P 1'
#
loop_
_entity.id
_entity.type
_entity.pdbx_description
1 polymer ?
#
loop_
_entity_poly.entity_id
_entity_poly.type
_entity_poly.pdbx_seq_one_letter_code
_entity_poly.pdbx_strand_id
1 'polypeptide(L)'
;MFARLRRFLSEEHWDFLPHEIPAIPGSPGSVEHQLRHRIAYGVIAVLLGLTGGFGNALISANTYTLQGALGLDPAEIAWLPTVYVMTNVSINLLLIKFRAQFGLRPFAMIFLSLYVVFTLGHLFVREFDTAILVRAASGMAGAAVSSLCLYYMMQALPLRWRLKAVVVGIGIPQCATPLARLFSPDLLAMSQWRTLYLFELGLALLSLAAVAFLRLPPTTRSKAFEPLDFLTFILFAGAMALFAAVLGEGRIVWWTNAAWIGWALIAAIPMLGAALVIEHHRVNPLLNTRWLGSADIVRFTIVTIMARIVLSEQTYAAVGLLTLLGQNNDQLIPFFTIIFLASAAGVVLSAVTLDVTRLTHPIMLAIGLVAIAAFIDSHATSLTRAPQLYVTQAMIAFGATYFLGPALLFGMTRALQAGSGHIISFVALFGMINSIGGLAGTALLGSYQVIREKANSAALVQGIDPTDPIVAQRLQAGGAAVSRVVGDPALRSAEGGAILSQTTTREANVLAYDDVFRLIAVLAALTFCYLAFLLIRRAYRARRAALVEAA
;
A
#
# COMPACT_ATOMS: atom_id res chain seq x y z
N MET A 1 17.17 14.79 -35.75
CA MET A 1 16.85 14.51 -34.33
C MET A 1 15.67 13.53 -34.17
N PHE A 2 14.49 13.85 -34.73
CA PHE A 2 13.30 12.97 -34.66
C PHE A 2 13.50 11.52 -35.14
N ALA A 3 14.27 11.29 -36.21
CA ALA A 3 14.54 9.94 -36.70
C ALA A 3 15.39 9.08 -35.73
N ARG A 4 16.32 9.70 -34.98
CA ARG A 4 17.10 9.00 -33.94
C ARG A 4 16.25 8.69 -32.71
N LEU A 5 15.40 9.63 -32.30
CA LEU A 5 14.44 9.42 -31.21
C LEU A 5 13.46 8.28 -31.55
N ARG A 6 12.96 8.24 -32.80
CA ARG A 6 12.06 7.20 -33.28
C ARG A 6 12.73 5.82 -33.32
N ARG A 7 14.00 5.73 -33.73
CA ARG A 7 14.78 4.46 -33.66
C ARG A 7 15.13 4.02 -32.24
N PHE A 8 15.31 4.96 -31.31
CA PHE A 8 15.58 4.64 -29.92
C PHE A 8 14.33 4.15 -29.17
N LEU A 9 13.16 4.67 -29.55
CA LEU A 9 11.86 4.27 -29.02
C LEU A 9 11.26 3.05 -29.74
N SER A 10 11.69 2.74 -30.97
CA SER A 10 11.21 1.54 -31.67
C SER A 10 11.67 0.27 -30.98
N GLU A 11 10.75 -0.69 -30.85
CA GLU A 11 11.11 -2.04 -30.40
C GLU A 11 11.92 -2.75 -31.48
N GLU A 12 12.81 -3.64 -31.05
CA GLU A 12 13.53 -4.54 -31.95
C GLU A 12 12.54 -5.48 -32.64
N HIS A 13 12.74 -5.72 -33.94
CA HIS A 13 12.01 -6.79 -34.62
C HIS A 13 12.54 -8.11 -34.07
N TRP A 14 11.64 -8.91 -33.49
CA TRP A 14 11.96 -10.19 -32.88
C TRP A 14 11.01 -11.25 -33.42
N ASP A 15 11.57 -12.27 -34.07
CA ASP A 15 10.81 -13.42 -34.53
C ASP A 15 10.59 -14.38 -33.36
N PHE A 16 9.43 -14.29 -32.73
CA PHE A 16 9.08 -15.13 -31.57
C PHE A 16 8.92 -16.60 -32.00
N LEU A 17 9.54 -17.52 -31.25
CA LEU A 17 9.13 -18.92 -31.29
C LEU A 17 7.72 -19.06 -30.69
N PRO A 18 6.90 -20.05 -31.09
CA PRO A 18 5.50 -20.18 -30.64
C PRO A 18 5.31 -20.21 -29.11
N HIS A 19 6.29 -20.70 -28.36
CA HIS A 19 6.29 -20.75 -26.90
C HIS A 19 6.81 -19.46 -26.22
N GLU A 20 7.40 -18.55 -26.98
CA GLU A 20 7.94 -17.26 -26.51
C GLU A 20 6.92 -16.13 -26.61
N ILE A 21 5.79 -16.36 -27.31
CA ILE A 21 4.74 -15.38 -27.49
C ILE A 21 4.15 -15.02 -26.11
N PRO A 22 4.09 -13.72 -25.77
CA PRO A 22 3.53 -13.29 -24.49
C PRO A 22 2.05 -13.67 -24.38
N ALA A 23 1.65 -14.19 -23.21
CA ALA A 23 0.27 -14.57 -22.92
C ALA A 23 -0.71 -13.37 -22.90
N ILE A 24 -0.17 -12.14 -22.78
CA ILE A 24 -0.95 -10.90 -22.72
C ILE A 24 -0.29 -9.86 -23.64
N PRO A 25 -1.04 -9.21 -24.54
CA PRO A 25 -0.55 -8.05 -25.28
C PRO A 25 -0.08 -6.95 -24.32
N GLY A 26 1.13 -6.42 -24.52
CA GLY A 26 1.75 -5.48 -23.59
C GLY A 26 2.56 -6.11 -22.44
N SER A 27 2.70 -7.44 -22.39
CA SER A 27 3.65 -8.14 -21.50
C SER A 27 4.88 -8.65 -22.26
N PRO A 28 6.05 -8.80 -21.61
CA PRO A 28 7.27 -9.18 -22.33
C PRO A 28 7.21 -10.66 -22.75
N GLY A 29 7.76 -10.94 -23.94
CA GLY A 29 7.93 -12.30 -24.44
C GLY A 29 8.73 -13.20 -23.49
N SER A 30 8.54 -14.51 -23.61
CA SER A 30 9.12 -15.52 -22.71
C SER A 30 10.44 -16.09 -23.24
N VAL A 31 11.38 -15.21 -23.60
CA VAL A 31 12.69 -15.60 -24.18
C VAL A 31 13.61 -16.17 -23.10
N GLU A 32 14.32 -17.25 -23.42
CA GLU A 32 15.32 -17.80 -22.52
C GLU A 32 16.66 -17.05 -22.61
N HIS A 33 17.00 -16.33 -21.54
CA HIS A 33 18.27 -15.59 -21.45
C HIS A 33 19.41 -16.44 -20.86
N GLN A 34 20.66 -16.11 -21.19
CA GLN A 34 21.83 -16.64 -20.46
C GLN A 34 21.85 -16.17 -18.99
N LEU A 35 22.49 -16.93 -18.09
CA LEU A 35 22.50 -16.64 -16.65
C LEU A 35 22.94 -15.21 -16.30
N ARG A 36 23.96 -14.68 -16.98
CA ARG A 36 24.45 -13.30 -16.75
C ARG A 36 23.37 -12.25 -17.02
N HIS A 37 22.63 -12.40 -18.11
CA HIS A 37 21.52 -11.52 -18.47
C HIS A 37 20.35 -11.65 -17.48
N ARG A 38 20.05 -12.87 -17.02
CA ARG A 38 19.03 -13.12 -15.99
C ARG A 38 19.34 -12.39 -14.67
N ILE A 39 20.58 -12.46 -14.21
CA ILE A 39 21.02 -11.73 -13.01
C ILE A 39 20.86 -10.22 -13.22
N ALA A 40 21.27 -9.71 -14.38
CA ALA A 40 21.11 -8.29 -14.71
C ALA A 40 19.63 -7.86 -14.69
N TYR A 41 18.71 -8.63 -15.30
CA TYR A 41 17.27 -8.38 -15.20
C TYR A 41 16.78 -8.36 -13.75
N GLY A 42 17.26 -9.28 -12.91
CA GLY A 42 16.91 -9.35 -11.50
C GLY A 42 17.38 -8.12 -10.71
N VAL A 43 18.62 -7.67 -10.91
CA VAL A 43 19.16 -6.47 -10.27
C VAL A 43 18.39 -5.22 -10.69
N ILE A 44 18.08 -5.09 -11.99
CA ILE A 44 17.29 -3.96 -12.50
C ILE A 44 15.86 -4.00 -11.95
N ALA A 45 15.26 -5.19 -11.81
CA ALA A 45 13.96 -5.33 -11.19
C ALA A 45 13.97 -4.87 -9.73
N VAL A 46 15.00 -5.23 -8.95
CA VAL A 46 15.15 -4.76 -7.57
C VAL A 46 15.28 -3.24 -7.52
N LEU A 47 16.12 -2.67 -8.39
CA LEU A 47 16.30 -1.21 -8.49
C LEU A 47 14.97 -0.51 -8.83
N LEU A 48 14.24 -0.98 -9.84
CA LEU A 48 12.93 -0.43 -10.23
C LEU A 48 11.90 -0.59 -9.12
N GLY A 49 11.84 -1.75 -8.47
CA GLY A 49 10.90 -2.02 -7.39
C GLY A 49 11.11 -1.14 -6.18
N LEU A 50 12.38 -0.94 -5.79
CA LEU A 50 12.74 0.00 -4.74
C LEU A 50 12.46 1.44 -5.17
N THR A 51 12.79 1.85 -6.39
CA THR A 51 12.52 3.20 -6.91
C THR A 51 11.02 3.51 -6.86
N GLY A 52 10.17 2.63 -7.39
CA GLY A 52 8.71 2.82 -7.39
C GLY A 52 8.09 2.74 -6.00
N GLY A 53 8.62 1.90 -5.11
CA GLY A 53 8.17 1.78 -3.72
C GLY A 53 8.56 3.00 -2.87
N PHE A 54 9.81 3.46 -2.98
CA PHE A 54 10.31 4.66 -2.29
C PHE A 54 9.54 5.91 -2.67
N GLY A 55 9.07 5.97 -3.93
CA GLY A 55 8.23 7.04 -4.42
C GLY A 55 7.14 7.44 -3.45
N ASN A 56 6.34 6.49 -2.94
CA ASN A 56 5.37 6.80 -1.89
C ASN A 56 5.95 6.74 -0.46
N ALA A 57 6.77 5.72 -0.21
CA ALA A 57 7.21 5.38 1.13
C ALA A 57 8.03 6.48 1.83
N LEU A 58 8.91 7.20 1.12
CA LEU A 58 9.74 8.24 1.73
C LEU A 58 8.89 9.41 2.27
N ILE A 59 7.76 9.71 1.63
CA ILE A 59 6.88 10.78 2.08
C ILE A 59 5.95 10.28 3.19
N SER A 60 5.29 9.14 2.98
CA SER A 60 4.37 8.58 3.98
C SER A 60 5.06 8.19 5.28
N ALA A 61 6.35 7.86 5.24
CA ALA A 61 7.15 7.55 6.42
C ALA A 61 7.52 8.78 7.27
N ASN A 62 7.53 9.98 6.67
CA ASN A 62 8.08 11.19 7.28
C ASN A 62 7.10 12.36 7.28
N THR A 63 5.79 12.10 7.17
CA THR A 63 4.76 13.15 7.14
C THR A 63 4.90 14.12 8.30
N TYR A 64 5.13 13.65 9.53
CA TYR A 64 5.32 14.53 10.70
C TYR A 64 6.52 15.48 10.57
N THR A 65 7.67 14.97 10.13
CA THR A 65 8.88 15.80 9.93
C THR A 65 8.71 16.77 8.76
N LEU A 66 8.09 16.31 7.67
CA LEU A 66 7.82 17.13 6.49
C LEU A 66 6.80 18.23 6.79
N GLN A 67 5.83 17.95 7.66
CA GLN A 67 4.85 18.93 8.13
C GLN A 67 5.55 20.14 8.75
N GLY A 68 6.46 19.90 9.71
CA GLY A 68 7.22 20.98 10.35
C GLY A 68 8.20 21.69 9.41
N ALA A 69 8.83 20.96 8.49
CA ALA A 69 9.82 21.54 7.57
C ALA A 69 9.19 22.36 6.43
N LEU A 70 7.99 22.00 5.99
CA LEU A 70 7.26 22.70 4.92
C LEU A 70 6.24 23.72 5.47
N GLY A 71 6.02 23.75 6.79
CA GLY A 71 5.04 24.64 7.42
C GLY A 71 3.60 24.33 7.00
N LEU A 72 3.30 23.06 6.72
CA LEU A 72 1.98 22.61 6.27
C LEU A 72 1.12 22.16 7.44
N ASP A 73 -0.19 22.29 7.30
CA ASP A 73 -1.15 21.74 8.25
C ASP A 73 -1.20 20.20 8.19
N PRO A 74 -1.68 19.52 9.25
CA PRO A 74 -1.87 18.07 9.24
C PRO A 74 -2.76 17.56 8.10
N ALA A 75 -3.77 18.35 7.72
CA ALA A 75 -4.63 18.04 6.58
C ALA A 75 -3.90 18.24 5.24
N GLU A 76 -3.09 19.29 5.11
CA GLU A 76 -2.32 19.55 3.90
C GLU A 76 -1.25 18.48 3.67
N ILE A 77 -0.45 18.14 4.70
CA ILE A 77 0.62 17.14 4.51
C ILE A 77 0.08 15.74 4.16
N ALA A 78 -1.13 15.41 4.61
CA ALA A 78 -1.78 14.15 4.32
C ALA A 78 -2.23 14.02 2.85
N TRP A 79 -2.46 15.13 2.17
CA TRP A 79 -2.77 15.12 0.75
C TRP A 79 -1.62 14.59 -0.11
N LEU A 80 -0.35 14.74 0.29
CA LEU A 80 0.79 14.28 -0.51
C LEU A 80 0.79 12.77 -0.75
N PRO A 81 0.74 11.90 0.28
CA PRO A 81 0.62 10.45 0.04
C PRO A 81 -0.74 10.08 -0.57
N THR A 82 -1.81 10.80 -0.23
CA THR A 82 -3.17 10.55 -0.76
C THR A 82 -3.22 10.76 -2.27
N VAL A 83 -2.78 11.91 -2.78
CA VAL A 83 -2.76 12.26 -4.21
C VAL A 83 -1.83 11.36 -5.02
N TYR A 84 -0.72 10.91 -4.42
CA TYR A 84 0.14 9.92 -5.06
C TYR A 84 -0.63 8.62 -5.32
N VAL A 85 -1.32 8.08 -4.32
CA VAL A 85 -2.12 6.85 -4.46
C VAL A 85 -3.32 7.07 -5.39
N MET A 86 -3.97 8.24 -5.26
CA MET A 86 -5.10 8.69 -6.09
C MET A 86 -4.80 8.57 -7.58
N THR A 87 -3.66 9.11 -8.01
CA THR A 87 -3.23 9.09 -9.41
C THR A 87 -2.66 7.74 -9.83
N ASN A 88 -1.96 7.06 -8.94
CA ASN A 88 -1.38 5.74 -9.19
C ASN A 88 -2.47 4.70 -9.54
N VAL A 89 -3.56 4.67 -8.77
CA VAL A 89 -4.71 3.78 -9.03
C VAL A 89 -5.43 4.16 -10.33
N SER A 90 -5.65 5.46 -10.52
CA SER A 90 -6.42 5.98 -11.64
C SER A 90 -5.78 5.69 -12.99
N ILE A 91 -4.45 5.87 -13.13
CA ILE A 91 -3.75 5.70 -14.40
C ILE A 91 -3.53 4.23 -14.79
N ASN A 92 -3.62 3.29 -13.85
CA ASN A 92 -3.16 1.91 -14.03
C ASN A 92 -3.84 1.21 -15.24
N LEU A 93 -5.15 1.43 -15.44
CA LEU A 93 -5.87 0.92 -16.61
C LEU A 93 -5.31 1.47 -17.94
N LEU A 94 -5.02 2.76 -17.98
CA LEU A 94 -4.48 3.44 -19.16
C LEU A 94 -3.07 2.93 -19.49
N LEU A 95 -2.25 2.66 -18.46
CA LEU A 95 -0.91 2.08 -18.64
C LEU A 95 -0.96 0.70 -19.30
N ILE A 96 -1.97 -0.13 -18.99
CA ILE A 96 -2.15 -1.42 -19.65
C ILE A 96 -2.39 -1.23 -21.16
N LYS A 97 -3.33 -0.37 -21.55
CA LYS A 97 -3.62 -0.09 -22.97
C LYS A 97 -2.46 0.58 -23.70
N PHE A 98 -1.78 1.51 -23.03
CA PHE A 98 -0.60 2.16 -23.59
C PHE A 98 0.46 1.14 -23.98
N ARG A 99 0.74 0.16 -23.12
CA ARG A 99 1.70 -0.92 -23.42
C ARG A 99 1.24 -1.83 -24.54
N ALA A 100 -0.04 -2.21 -24.54
CA ALA A 100 -0.59 -3.06 -25.59
C ALA A 100 -0.50 -2.41 -26.97
N GLN A 101 -0.66 -1.08 -27.05
CA GLN A 101 -0.62 -0.36 -28.33
C GLN A 101 0.78 0.08 -28.77
N PHE A 102 1.55 0.70 -27.87
CA PHE A 102 2.83 1.33 -28.21
C PHE A 102 4.04 0.43 -27.92
N GLY A 103 3.86 -0.63 -27.12
CA GLY A 103 4.93 -1.53 -26.72
C GLY A 103 5.58 -1.16 -25.38
N LEU A 104 6.51 -2.00 -24.94
CA LEU A 104 7.18 -1.89 -23.64
C LEU A 104 8.33 -0.88 -23.66
N ARG A 105 9.02 -0.71 -24.80
CA ARG A 105 10.16 0.24 -24.89
C ARG A 105 9.72 1.70 -24.76
N PRO A 106 8.74 2.20 -25.54
CA PRO A 106 8.24 3.56 -25.35
C PRO A 106 7.65 3.77 -23.97
N PHE A 107 6.91 2.78 -23.46
CA PHE A 107 6.37 2.81 -22.11
C PHE A 107 7.47 3.01 -21.06
N ALA A 108 8.52 2.20 -21.10
CA ALA A 108 9.58 2.28 -20.12
C ALA A 108 10.31 3.63 -20.17
N MET A 109 10.71 4.07 -21.37
CA MET A 109 11.47 5.31 -21.51
C MET A 109 10.64 6.55 -21.18
N ILE A 110 9.41 6.65 -21.68
CA ILE A 110 8.57 7.84 -21.45
C ILE A 110 8.25 7.98 -19.97
N PHE A 111 7.72 6.93 -19.34
CA PHE A 111 7.29 7.04 -17.95
C PHE A 111 8.46 7.14 -16.96
N LEU A 112 9.60 6.49 -17.20
CA LEU A 112 10.80 6.70 -16.36
C LEU A 112 11.39 8.10 -16.54
N SER A 113 11.44 8.63 -17.77
CA SER A 113 11.88 10.01 -17.99
C SER A 113 10.94 11.02 -17.34
N LEU A 114 9.62 10.81 -17.43
CA LEU A 114 8.64 11.62 -16.71
C LEU A 114 8.84 11.52 -15.20
N TYR A 115 9.10 10.32 -14.66
CA TYR A 115 9.39 10.13 -13.24
C TYR A 115 10.63 10.92 -12.80
N VAL A 116 11.70 10.90 -13.59
CA VAL A 116 12.91 11.73 -13.35
C VAL A 116 12.59 13.22 -13.38
N VAL A 117 11.78 13.67 -14.34
CA VAL A 117 11.39 15.10 -14.44
C VAL A 117 10.55 15.53 -13.25
N PHE A 118 9.60 14.71 -12.80
CA PHE A 118 8.75 15.06 -11.65
C PHE A 118 9.49 14.98 -10.32
N THR A 119 10.38 13.99 -10.13
CA THR A 119 11.26 13.93 -8.95
C THR A 119 12.24 15.10 -8.89
N LEU A 120 12.77 15.54 -10.04
CA LEU A 120 13.53 16.78 -10.15
C LEU A 120 12.66 18.00 -9.83
N GLY A 121 11.41 18.02 -10.31
CA GLY A 121 10.43 19.07 -10.02
C GLY A 121 10.18 19.26 -8.52
N HIS A 122 10.17 18.18 -7.73
CA HIS A 122 9.99 18.25 -6.27
C HIS A 122 11.06 19.10 -5.57
N LEU A 123 12.25 19.27 -6.14
CA LEU A 123 13.31 20.11 -5.57
C LEU A 123 13.01 21.62 -5.68
N PHE A 124 12.09 22.00 -6.57
CA PHE A 124 11.71 23.38 -6.82
C PHE A 124 10.36 23.77 -6.21
N VAL A 125 9.62 22.79 -5.67
CA VAL A 125 8.33 23.01 -5.00
C VAL A 125 8.54 23.82 -3.72
N ARG A 126 7.72 24.87 -3.56
CA ARG A 126 7.70 25.75 -2.37
C ARG A 126 6.31 25.95 -1.78
N GLU A 127 5.28 25.74 -2.60
CA GLU A 127 3.87 25.95 -2.21
C GLU A 127 3.12 24.63 -2.24
N PHE A 128 2.09 24.52 -1.41
CA PHE A 128 1.24 23.34 -1.28
C PHE A 128 0.63 22.88 -2.61
N ASP A 129 0.07 23.80 -3.40
CA ASP A 129 -0.55 23.49 -4.69
C ASP A 129 0.44 22.88 -5.68
N THR A 130 1.66 23.45 -5.73
CA THR A 130 2.74 22.92 -6.56
C THR A 130 3.20 21.55 -6.05
N ALA A 131 3.19 21.32 -4.73
CA ALA A 131 3.53 20.04 -4.13
C ALA A 131 2.52 18.96 -4.54
N ILE A 132 1.22 19.25 -4.45
CA ILE A 132 0.15 18.35 -4.89
C ILE A 132 0.31 18.02 -6.37
N LEU A 133 0.51 19.03 -7.23
CA LEU A 133 0.57 18.82 -8.67
C LEU A 133 1.74 17.92 -9.07
N VAL A 134 2.94 18.22 -8.58
CA VAL A 134 4.13 17.40 -8.85
C VAL A 134 3.94 16.00 -8.26
N ARG A 135 3.30 15.89 -7.11
CA ARG A 135 3.05 14.60 -6.45
C ARG A 135 2.05 13.73 -7.20
N ALA A 136 0.99 14.34 -7.74
CA ALA A 136 0.03 13.71 -8.63
C ALA A 136 0.74 13.17 -9.89
N ALA A 137 1.61 13.98 -10.48
CA ALA A 137 2.38 13.60 -11.66
C ALA A 137 3.36 12.44 -11.37
N SER A 138 4.05 12.50 -10.23
CA SER A 138 4.92 11.41 -9.73
C SER A 138 4.14 10.12 -9.47
N GLY A 139 2.93 10.20 -8.91
CA GLY A 139 2.07 9.03 -8.68
C GLY A 139 1.68 8.29 -9.96
N MET A 140 1.37 9.05 -11.03
CA MET A 140 1.10 8.47 -12.34
C MET A 140 2.32 7.75 -12.92
N ALA A 141 3.49 8.38 -12.87
CA ALA A 141 4.71 7.80 -13.40
C ALA A 141 5.21 6.62 -12.54
N GLY A 142 5.04 6.69 -11.22
CA GLY A 142 5.39 5.62 -10.28
C GLY A 142 4.62 4.31 -10.52
N ALA A 143 3.35 4.39 -10.95
CA ALA A 143 2.57 3.21 -11.33
C ALA A 143 3.21 2.42 -12.49
N ALA A 144 3.84 3.12 -13.43
CA ALA A 144 4.57 2.51 -14.52
C ALA A 144 5.88 1.85 -14.06
N VAL A 145 6.61 2.48 -13.13
CA VAL A 145 7.84 1.93 -12.55
C VAL A 145 7.58 0.60 -11.83
N SER A 146 6.52 0.53 -11.01
CA SER A 146 6.11 -0.71 -10.33
C SER A 146 5.75 -1.82 -11.32
N SER A 147 5.12 -1.48 -12.43
CA SER A 147 4.85 -2.43 -13.52
C SER A 147 6.14 -2.94 -14.19
N LEU A 148 7.13 -2.07 -14.40
CA LEU A 148 8.41 -2.46 -14.98
C LEU A 148 9.17 -3.40 -14.04
N CYS A 149 9.16 -3.16 -12.73
CA CYS A 149 9.74 -4.08 -11.74
C CYS A 149 9.25 -5.53 -11.95
N LEU A 150 7.92 -5.70 -12.04
CA LEU A 150 7.32 -7.01 -12.29
C LEU A 150 7.85 -7.63 -13.59
N TYR A 151 7.89 -6.86 -14.69
CA TYR A 151 8.30 -7.37 -16.00
C TYR A 151 9.79 -7.71 -16.09
N TYR A 152 10.66 -6.90 -15.50
CA TYR A 152 12.08 -7.23 -15.40
C TYR A 152 12.29 -8.48 -14.54
N MET A 153 11.56 -8.61 -13.42
CA MET A 153 11.67 -9.79 -12.56
C MET A 153 11.23 -11.06 -13.29
N MET A 154 10.16 -10.98 -14.10
CA MET A 154 9.70 -12.10 -14.92
C MET A 154 10.75 -12.61 -15.92
N GLN A 155 11.70 -11.77 -16.34
CA GLN A 155 12.82 -12.15 -17.22
C GLN A 155 14.05 -12.66 -16.46
N ALA A 156 14.11 -12.42 -15.14
CA ALA A 156 15.21 -12.84 -14.29
C ALA A 156 15.17 -14.36 -13.99
N LEU A 157 13.99 -14.97 -14.01
CA LEU A 157 13.81 -16.39 -13.73
C LEU A 157 13.38 -17.16 -14.99
N PRO A 158 13.79 -18.44 -15.14
CA PRO A 158 13.36 -19.28 -16.26
C PRO A 158 11.84 -19.47 -16.28
N LEU A 159 11.28 -19.82 -17.44
CA LEU A 159 9.84 -19.95 -17.65
C LEU A 159 9.15 -20.86 -16.63
N ARG A 160 9.80 -21.96 -16.24
CA ARG A 160 9.34 -22.88 -15.17
C ARG A 160 9.08 -22.21 -13.81
N TRP A 161 9.76 -21.09 -13.53
CA TRP A 161 9.68 -20.35 -12.27
C TRP A 161 9.05 -18.96 -12.45
N ARG A 162 8.38 -18.71 -13.59
CA ARG A 162 7.79 -17.40 -13.91
C ARG A 162 6.74 -16.94 -12.90
N LEU A 163 5.95 -17.85 -12.34
CA LEU A 163 5.00 -17.51 -11.26
C LEU A 163 5.72 -17.06 -9.99
N LYS A 164 6.87 -17.69 -9.66
CA LYS A 164 7.72 -17.27 -8.54
C LYS A 164 8.30 -15.88 -8.78
N ALA A 165 8.67 -15.59 -10.03
CA ALA A 165 9.13 -14.26 -10.46
C ALA A 165 8.05 -13.18 -10.27
N VAL A 166 6.80 -13.49 -10.59
CA VAL A 166 5.66 -12.58 -10.38
C VAL A 166 5.48 -12.25 -8.89
N VAL A 167 5.57 -13.27 -8.02
CA VAL A 167 5.51 -13.08 -6.56
C VAL A 167 6.63 -12.15 -6.08
N VAL A 168 7.88 -12.42 -6.48
CA VAL A 168 9.03 -11.59 -6.11
C VAL A 168 8.89 -10.17 -6.64
N GLY A 169 8.48 -10.01 -7.90
CA GLY A 169 8.37 -8.72 -8.58
C GLY A 169 7.34 -7.77 -7.95
N ILE A 170 6.29 -8.31 -7.33
CA ILE A 170 5.28 -7.54 -6.59
C ILE A 170 5.65 -7.40 -5.11
N GLY A 171 6.42 -8.33 -4.55
CA GLY A 171 6.90 -8.30 -3.19
C GLY A 171 7.99 -7.24 -2.94
N ILE A 172 8.93 -7.07 -3.87
CA ILE A 172 10.06 -6.12 -3.71
C ILE A 172 9.62 -4.70 -3.35
N PRO A 173 8.65 -4.07 -4.07
CA PRO A 173 8.20 -2.72 -3.71
C PRO A 173 7.66 -2.59 -2.29
N GLN A 174 7.13 -3.67 -1.70
CA GLN A 174 6.60 -3.64 -0.32
C GLN A 174 7.71 -3.50 0.73
N CYS A 175 8.92 -3.94 0.40
CA CYS A 175 10.09 -3.76 1.27
C CYS A 175 10.59 -2.30 1.31
N ALA A 176 10.12 -1.43 0.40
CA ALA A 176 10.54 -0.03 0.38
C ALA A 176 10.01 0.78 1.57
N THR A 177 8.82 0.44 2.10
CA THR A 177 8.24 1.14 3.27
C THR A 177 9.10 1.06 4.52
N PRO A 178 9.53 -0.13 4.99
CA PRO A 178 10.43 -0.21 6.14
C PRO A 178 11.83 0.32 5.83
N LEU A 179 12.34 0.14 4.61
CA LEU A 179 13.61 0.74 4.20
C LEU A 179 13.57 2.28 4.22
N ALA A 180 12.43 2.88 3.85
CA ALA A 180 12.28 4.32 3.87
C ALA A 180 12.47 4.83 5.29
N ARG A 181 11.84 4.19 6.28
CA ARG A 181 12.00 4.53 7.70
C ARG A 181 13.43 4.34 8.22
N LEU A 182 14.18 3.39 7.65
CA LEU A 182 15.58 3.12 8.01
C LEU A 182 16.54 4.20 7.48
N PHE A 183 16.38 4.62 6.22
CA PHE A 183 17.28 5.60 5.60
C PHE A 183 16.89 7.05 5.90
N SER A 184 15.63 7.32 6.23
CA SER A 184 15.13 8.69 6.40
C SER A 184 15.84 9.49 7.49
N PRO A 185 16.17 8.94 8.68
CA PRO A 185 16.97 9.64 9.68
C PRO A 185 18.25 10.29 9.13
N ASP A 186 19.11 9.50 8.49
CA ASP A 186 20.38 9.97 7.95
C ASP A 186 20.18 10.97 6.81
N LEU A 187 19.20 10.72 5.93
CA LEU A 187 18.90 11.60 4.81
C LEU A 187 18.35 12.96 5.29
N LEU A 188 17.46 12.95 6.28
CA LEU A 188 16.89 14.15 6.88
C LEU A 188 17.93 14.95 7.66
N ALA A 189 18.90 14.29 8.31
CA ALA A 189 19.98 14.95 9.03
C ALA A 189 20.90 15.79 8.10
N MET A 190 21.06 15.41 6.83
CA MET A 190 21.94 16.11 5.88
C MET A 190 21.35 17.44 5.38
N SER A 191 20.13 17.42 4.84
CA SER A 191 19.48 18.62 4.29
C SER A 191 17.95 18.57 4.36
N GLN A 192 17.42 17.98 5.44
CA GLN A 192 15.99 17.81 5.67
C GLN A 192 15.32 17.09 4.48
N TRP A 193 14.22 17.64 3.97
CA TRP A 193 13.38 17.06 2.94
C TRP A 193 14.03 17.01 1.56
N ARG A 194 15.00 17.89 1.26
CA ARG A 194 15.65 17.95 -0.07
C ARG A 194 16.47 16.69 -0.36
N THR A 195 17.13 16.13 0.65
CA THR A 195 17.92 14.90 0.50
C THR A 195 17.03 13.72 0.12
N LEU A 196 15.81 13.64 0.66
CA LEU A 196 14.86 12.57 0.34
C LEU A 196 14.53 12.58 -1.16
N TYR A 197 14.24 13.75 -1.72
CA TYR A 197 13.96 13.89 -3.16
C TYR A 197 15.22 13.73 -4.03
N LEU A 198 16.40 14.15 -3.57
CA LEU A 198 17.66 13.90 -4.28
C LEU A 198 17.99 12.40 -4.34
N PHE A 199 17.74 11.67 -3.25
CA PHE A 199 17.90 10.23 -3.19
C PHE A 199 16.93 9.53 -4.15
N GLU A 200 15.66 9.92 -4.14
CA GLU A 200 14.64 9.41 -5.07
C GLU A 200 15.03 9.71 -6.54
N LEU A 201 15.50 10.93 -6.82
CA LEU A 201 15.98 11.34 -8.14
C LEU A 201 17.19 10.50 -8.59
N GLY A 202 18.13 10.22 -7.69
CA GLY A 202 19.28 9.37 -7.96
C GLY A 202 18.86 7.95 -8.37
N LEU A 203 17.91 7.35 -7.63
CA LEU A 203 17.35 6.05 -7.96
C LEU A 203 16.58 6.06 -9.29
N ALA A 204 15.83 7.13 -9.57
CA ALA A 204 15.12 7.31 -10.83
C ALA A 204 16.09 7.40 -12.03
N LEU A 205 17.18 8.15 -11.89
CA LEU A 205 18.22 8.28 -12.91
C LEU A 205 18.97 6.96 -13.15
N LEU A 206 19.32 6.25 -12.07
CA LEU A 206 19.93 4.92 -12.16
C LEU A 206 18.99 3.92 -12.84
N SER A 207 17.70 3.94 -12.49
CA SER A 207 16.67 3.12 -13.13
C SER A 207 16.53 3.43 -14.62
N LEU A 208 16.50 4.71 -14.98
CA LEU A 208 16.44 5.16 -16.37
C LEU A 208 17.67 4.69 -17.16
N ALA A 209 18.86 4.84 -16.60
CA ALA A 209 20.10 4.38 -17.22
C ALA A 209 20.10 2.85 -17.41
N ALA A 210 19.77 2.10 -16.35
CA ALA A 210 19.76 0.64 -16.38
C ALA A 210 18.78 0.08 -17.42
N VAL A 211 17.56 0.64 -17.49
CA VAL A 211 16.53 0.27 -18.48
C VAL A 211 16.90 0.72 -19.89
N ALA A 212 17.64 1.83 -20.03
CA ALA A 212 18.15 2.27 -21.32
C ALA A 212 19.17 1.27 -21.88
N PHE A 213 20.04 0.71 -21.02
CA PHE A 213 21.07 -0.28 -21.36
C PHE A 213 20.50 -1.68 -21.62
N LEU A 214 19.75 -2.26 -20.67
CA LEU A 214 19.19 -3.61 -20.81
C LEU A 214 17.70 -3.51 -21.15
N ARG A 215 17.36 -3.85 -22.39
CA ARG A 215 15.99 -3.72 -22.93
C ARG A 215 15.15 -4.92 -22.57
N LEU A 216 13.86 -4.72 -22.30
CA LEU A 216 12.91 -5.84 -22.24
C LEU A 216 12.70 -6.43 -23.64
N PRO A 217 12.49 -7.76 -23.74
CA PRO A 217 12.02 -8.37 -24.97
C PRO A 217 10.72 -7.69 -25.46
N PRO A 218 10.54 -7.55 -26.78
CA PRO A 218 9.38 -6.88 -27.33
C PRO A 218 8.07 -7.60 -26.95
N THR A 219 6.96 -6.90 -27.14
CA THR A 219 5.62 -7.41 -26.87
C THR A 219 4.80 -7.49 -28.15
N THR A 220 3.75 -8.32 -28.14
CA THR A 220 2.74 -8.30 -29.20
C THR A 220 1.89 -7.04 -29.07
N ARG A 221 1.79 -6.30 -30.18
CA ARG A 221 1.02 -5.05 -30.23
C ARG A 221 -0.38 -5.32 -30.73
N SER A 222 -1.37 -4.70 -30.10
CA SER A 222 -2.75 -4.65 -30.56
C SER A 222 -3.28 -3.22 -30.48
N LYS A 223 -4.20 -2.86 -31.39
CA LYS A 223 -4.92 -1.58 -31.25
C LYS A 223 -5.79 -1.68 -30.01
N ALA A 224 -5.45 -0.90 -28.99
CA ALA A 224 -6.09 -1.00 -27.68
C ALA A 224 -7.00 0.19 -27.37
N PHE A 225 -6.71 1.39 -27.88
CA PHE A 225 -7.51 2.59 -27.59
C PHE A 225 -8.75 2.70 -28.50
N GLU A 226 -9.91 2.83 -27.87
CA GLU A 226 -11.20 3.19 -28.46
C GLU A 226 -11.65 4.57 -27.92
N PRO A 227 -12.36 5.41 -28.70
CA PRO A 227 -12.76 6.76 -28.25
C PRO A 227 -13.59 6.76 -26.97
N LEU A 228 -14.48 5.78 -26.81
CA LEU A 228 -15.29 5.64 -25.61
C LEU A 228 -14.42 5.34 -24.37
N ASP A 229 -13.22 4.74 -24.52
CA ASP A 229 -12.33 4.46 -23.39
C ASP A 229 -11.99 5.70 -22.59
N PHE A 230 -11.92 6.86 -23.26
CA PHE A 230 -11.63 8.11 -22.61
C PHE A 230 -12.77 8.51 -21.65
N LEU A 231 -14.03 8.27 -22.05
CA LEU A 231 -15.19 8.52 -21.20
C LEU A 231 -15.23 7.54 -20.00
N THR A 232 -15.10 6.23 -20.23
CA THR A 232 -15.04 5.24 -19.13
C THR A 232 -13.88 5.58 -18.20
N PHE A 233 -12.71 5.95 -18.75
CA PHE A 233 -11.54 6.32 -17.98
C PHE A 233 -11.77 7.55 -17.12
N ILE A 234 -12.32 8.65 -17.66
CA ILE A 234 -12.59 9.86 -16.86
C ILE A 234 -13.55 9.55 -15.71
N LEU A 235 -14.62 8.81 -15.97
CA LEU A 235 -15.59 8.44 -14.95
C LEU A 235 -14.97 7.54 -13.88
N PHE A 236 -14.22 6.52 -14.29
CA PHE A 236 -13.57 5.59 -13.39
C PHE A 236 -12.43 6.24 -12.61
N ALA A 237 -11.51 6.94 -13.27
CA ALA A 237 -10.40 7.66 -12.66
C ALA A 237 -10.91 8.74 -11.71
N GLY A 238 -11.94 9.49 -12.10
CA GLY A 238 -12.57 10.48 -11.23
C GLY A 238 -13.21 9.83 -9.98
N ALA A 239 -13.91 8.71 -10.14
CA ALA A 239 -14.46 7.97 -9.01
C ALA A 239 -13.38 7.44 -8.07
N MET A 240 -12.34 6.79 -8.62
CA MET A 240 -11.22 6.27 -7.83
C MET A 240 -10.45 7.39 -7.13
N ALA A 241 -10.32 8.55 -7.79
CA ALA A 241 -9.67 9.71 -7.23
C ALA A 241 -10.43 10.26 -6.02
N LEU A 242 -11.76 10.40 -6.15
CA LEU A 242 -12.63 10.85 -5.07
C LEU A 242 -12.67 9.83 -3.91
N PHE A 243 -12.70 8.53 -4.19
CA PHE A 243 -12.58 7.51 -3.13
C PHE A 243 -11.24 7.58 -2.39
N ALA A 244 -10.14 7.76 -3.11
CA ALA A 244 -8.82 7.91 -2.49
C ALA A 244 -8.76 9.18 -1.62
N ALA A 245 -9.30 10.31 -2.11
CA ALA A 245 -9.40 11.57 -1.35
C ALA A 245 -10.23 11.40 -0.05
N VAL A 246 -11.43 10.83 -0.16
CA VAL A 246 -12.32 10.60 0.99
C VAL A 246 -11.68 9.68 2.03
N LEU A 247 -11.01 8.60 1.60
CA LEU A 247 -10.35 7.67 2.52
C LEU A 247 -9.06 8.24 3.11
N GLY A 248 -8.28 8.99 2.34
CA GLY A 248 -7.02 9.59 2.79
C GLY A 248 -7.24 10.69 3.82
N GLU A 249 -8.18 11.60 3.55
CA GLU A 249 -8.44 12.77 4.39
C GLU A 249 -9.56 12.56 5.42
N GLY A 250 -10.47 11.61 5.21
CA GLY A 250 -11.72 11.51 5.96
C GLY A 250 -11.56 11.42 7.48
N ARG A 251 -10.52 10.72 7.94
CA ARG A 251 -10.18 10.67 9.37
C ARG A 251 -9.62 12.01 9.89
N ILE A 252 -8.82 12.69 9.09
CA ILE A 252 -8.02 13.86 9.49
C ILE A 252 -8.91 15.10 9.61
N VAL A 253 -9.74 15.36 8.61
CA VAL A 253 -10.73 16.45 8.64
C VAL A 253 -12.00 16.07 9.39
N TRP A 254 -12.11 14.80 9.78
CA TRP A 254 -13.28 14.15 10.37
C TRP A 254 -14.50 14.05 9.43
N TRP A 255 -15.01 12.83 9.25
CA TRP A 255 -16.01 12.44 8.25
C TRP A 255 -17.24 13.35 8.16
N THR A 256 -17.75 13.81 9.29
CA THR A 256 -18.99 14.61 9.35
C THR A 256 -18.74 16.11 9.38
N ASN A 257 -17.51 16.55 9.59
CA ASN A 257 -17.19 17.97 9.74
C ASN A 257 -16.97 18.63 8.37
N ALA A 258 -16.38 17.91 7.43
CA ALA A 258 -16.06 18.43 6.12
C ALA A 258 -17.12 18.05 5.06
N ALA A 259 -17.98 19.02 4.69
CA ALA A 259 -19.07 18.80 3.73
C ALA A 259 -18.62 18.28 2.37
N TRP A 260 -17.39 18.61 1.94
CA TRP A 260 -16.82 18.15 0.66
C TRP A 260 -16.71 16.62 0.58
N ILE A 261 -16.56 15.92 1.71
CA ILE A 261 -16.54 14.45 1.74
C ILE A 261 -17.88 13.87 1.27
N GLY A 262 -18.98 14.46 1.73
CA GLY A 262 -20.33 14.07 1.32
C GLY A 262 -20.55 14.28 -0.18
N TRP A 263 -20.19 15.46 -0.68
CA TRP A 263 -20.26 15.78 -2.11
C TRP A 263 -19.36 14.88 -2.96
N ALA A 264 -18.16 14.56 -2.48
CA ALA A 264 -17.23 13.66 -3.14
C ALA A 264 -17.80 12.24 -3.25
N LEU A 265 -18.46 11.72 -2.21
CA LEU A 265 -19.13 10.42 -2.26
C LEU A 265 -20.36 10.42 -3.18
N ILE A 266 -21.17 11.49 -3.13
CA ILE A 266 -22.32 11.69 -4.01
C ILE A 266 -21.90 11.76 -5.48
N ALA A 267 -20.70 12.26 -5.80
CA ALA A 267 -20.15 12.22 -7.15
C ALA A 267 -19.49 10.87 -7.49
N ALA A 268 -18.69 10.31 -6.58
CA ALA A 268 -17.91 9.09 -6.82
C ALA A 268 -18.77 7.86 -7.11
N ILE A 269 -19.85 7.67 -6.34
CA ILE A 269 -20.71 6.47 -6.47
C ILE A 269 -21.42 6.45 -7.84
N PRO A 270 -22.10 7.52 -8.30
CA PRO A 270 -22.68 7.57 -9.64
C PRO A 270 -21.64 7.53 -10.76
N MET A 271 -20.47 8.16 -10.59
CA MET A 271 -19.39 8.09 -11.60
C MET A 271 -18.89 6.66 -11.77
N LEU A 272 -18.69 5.93 -10.68
CA LEU A 272 -18.33 4.52 -10.73
C LEU A 272 -19.45 3.67 -11.34
N GLY A 273 -20.70 3.91 -10.93
CA GLY A 273 -21.87 3.24 -11.48
C GLY A 273 -22.01 3.45 -12.99
N ALA A 274 -21.88 4.70 -13.45
CA ALA A 274 -21.91 5.06 -14.86
C ALA A 274 -20.77 4.39 -15.64
N ALA A 275 -19.53 4.41 -15.10
CA ALA A 275 -18.40 3.72 -15.72
C ALA A 275 -18.68 2.21 -15.88
N LEU A 276 -19.23 1.55 -14.85
CA LEU A 276 -19.57 0.13 -14.90
C LEU A 276 -20.73 -0.17 -15.86
N VAL A 277 -21.75 0.68 -15.93
CA VAL A 277 -22.88 0.51 -16.86
C VAL A 277 -22.43 0.69 -18.30
N ILE A 278 -21.63 1.72 -18.60
CA ILE A 278 -21.05 1.92 -19.94
C ILE A 278 -20.24 0.67 -20.33
N GLU A 279 -19.41 0.18 -19.42
CA GLU A 279 -18.55 -0.97 -19.70
C GLU A 279 -19.33 -2.27 -19.85
N HIS A 280 -20.47 -2.41 -19.17
CA HIS A 280 -21.34 -3.57 -19.28
C HIS A 280 -21.98 -3.72 -20.67
N HIS A 281 -22.24 -2.60 -21.36
CA HIS A 281 -22.90 -2.59 -22.67
C HIS A 281 -21.91 -2.55 -23.85
N ARG A 282 -20.61 -2.59 -23.59
CA ARG A 282 -19.59 -2.58 -24.65
C ARG A 282 -19.39 -3.93 -25.32
N VAL A 283 -19.09 -3.87 -26.61
CA VAL A 283 -18.66 -5.02 -27.42
C VAL A 283 -17.25 -5.49 -27.02
N ASN A 284 -16.33 -4.55 -26.75
CA ASN A 284 -14.97 -4.81 -26.27
C ASN A 284 -14.75 -4.24 -24.87
N PRO A 285 -15.22 -4.91 -23.80
CA PRO A 285 -15.10 -4.38 -22.45
C PRO A 285 -13.65 -4.42 -21.94
N LEU A 286 -13.17 -3.27 -21.44
CA LEU A 286 -12.00 -3.06 -20.58
C LEU A 286 -12.07 -3.85 -19.28
N LEU A 287 -13.22 -3.73 -18.62
CA LEU A 287 -13.54 -4.41 -17.37
C LEU A 287 -14.70 -5.35 -17.67
N ASN A 288 -14.44 -6.65 -17.63
CA ASN A 288 -15.52 -7.61 -17.78
C ASN A 288 -16.39 -7.59 -16.50
N THR A 289 -17.39 -6.71 -16.47
CA THR A 289 -18.23 -6.48 -15.28
C THR A 289 -19.05 -7.71 -14.89
N ARG A 290 -19.44 -8.54 -15.87
CA ARG A 290 -20.14 -9.81 -15.63
C ARG A 290 -19.26 -10.79 -14.85
N TRP A 291 -17.99 -10.89 -15.23
CA TRP A 291 -17.03 -11.73 -14.53
C TRP A 291 -16.61 -11.16 -13.18
N LEU A 292 -16.39 -9.84 -13.09
CA LEU A 292 -16.08 -9.15 -11.83
C LEU A 292 -17.21 -9.28 -10.80
N GLY A 293 -18.47 -9.26 -11.25
CA GLY A 293 -19.66 -9.48 -10.43
C GLY A 293 -19.92 -10.95 -10.06
N SER A 294 -19.10 -11.89 -10.53
CA SER A 294 -19.26 -13.30 -10.16
C SER A 294 -18.99 -13.51 -8.67
N ALA A 295 -19.74 -14.43 -8.05
CA ALA A 295 -19.65 -14.69 -6.62
C ALA A 295 -18.21 -15.06 -6.16
N ASP A 296 -17.43 -15.70 -7.03
CA ASP A 296 -16.04 -16.08 -6.74
C ASP A 296 -15.12 -14.85 -6.67
N ILE A 297 -15.25 -13.90 -7.61
CA ILE A 297 -14.43 -12.68 -7.64
C ILE A 297 -14.86 -11.68 -6.57
N VAL A 298 -16.16 -11.57 -6.27
CA VAL A 298 -16.65 -10.75 -5.16
C VAL A 298 -16.12 -11.27 -3.82
N ARG A 299 -16.18 -12.60 -3.58
CA ARG A 299 -15.60 -13.20 -2.36
C ARG A 299 -14.10 -12.95 -2.26
N PHE A 300 -13.37 -13.13 -3.36
CA PHE A 300 -11.94 -12.82 -3.41
C PHE A 300 -11.65 -11.36 -3.06
N THR A 301 -12.45 -10.44 -3.61
CA THR A 301 -12.33 -9.00 -3.37
C THR A 301 -12.54 -8.67 -1.90
N ILE A 302 -13.59 -9.19 -1.28
CA ILE A 302 -13.89 -8.98 0.14
C ILE A 302 -12.75 -9.52 1.03
N VAL A 303 -12.30 -10.76 0.79
CA VAL A 303 -11.19 -11.35 1.56
C VAL A 303 -9.90 -10.55 1.40
N THR A 304 -9.60 -10.08 0.19
CA THR A 304 -8.37 -9.33 -0.08
C THR A 304 -8.43 -7.94 0.54
N ILE A 305 -9.56 -7.23 0.46
CA ILE A 305 -9.76 -5.95 1.16
C ILE A 305 -9.63 -6.15 2.68
N MET A 306 -10.26 -7.18 3.23
CA MET A 306 -10.17 -7.47 4.66
C MET A 306 -8.73 -7.78 5.09
N ALA A 307 -8.00 -8.58 4.30
CA ALA A 307 -6.57 -8.81 4.52
C ALA A 307 -5.79 -7.49 4.46
N ARG A 308 -6.08 -6.58 3.53
CA ARG A 308 -5.41 -5.27 3.46
C ARG A 308 -5.73 -4.37 4.65
N ILE A 309 -6.95 -4.40 5.17
CA ILE A 309 -7.32 -3.67 6.40
C ILE A 309 -6.51 -4.20 7.59
N VAL A 310 -6.50 -5.53 7.78
CA VAL A 310 -5.76 -6.20 8.84
C VAL A 310 -4.25 -5.94 8.74
N LEU A 311 -3.69 -5.95 7.54
CA LEU A 311 -2.27 -5.66 7.30
C LEU A 311 -1.91 -4.18 7.42
N SER A 312 -2.90 -3.27 7.46
CA SER A 312 -2.66 -1.84 7.71
C SER A 312 -2.36 -1.53 9.18
N GLU A 313 -2.53 -2.53 10.05
CA GLU A 313 -2.11 -2.51 11.46
C GLU A 313 -0.72 -1.94 11.62
N GLN A 314 0.26 -2.49 10.91
CA GLN A 314 1.67 -2.16 11.11
C GLN A 314 1.95 -0.68 10.82
N THR A 315 1.35 -0.16 9.74
CA THR A 315 1.57 1.23 9.30
C THR A 315 0.84 2.25 10.18
N TYR A 316 -0.27 1.87 10.80
CA TYR A 316 -1.12 2.79 11.57
C TYR A 316 -1.01 2.57 13.09
N ALA A 317 -1.24 1.35 13.56
CA ALA A 317 -1.38 1.02 14.98
C ALA A 317 -0.03 0.96 15.69
N ALA A 318 0.87 0.03 15.34
CA ALA A 318 2.15 -0.11 16.04
C ALA A 318 3.05 1.12 15.92
N VAL A 319 3.25 1.61 14.69
CA VAL A 319 4.02 2.85 14.46
C VAL A 319 3.34 4.04 15.12
N GLY A 320 2.01 4.16 15.04
CA GLY A 320 1.25 5.25 15.66
C GLY A 320 1.38 5.25 17.19
N LEU A 321 1.30 4.09 17.84
CA LEU A 321 1.51 3.94 19.28
C LEU A 321 2.94 4.35 19.68
N LEU A 322 3.95 3.87 18.96
CA LEU A 322 5.34 4.20 19.27
C LEU A 322 5.61 5.69 19.10
N THR A 323 5.07 6.32 18.04
CA THR A 323 5.15 7.77 17.83
C THR A 323 4.40 8.54 18.92
N LEU A 324 3.21 8.10 19.34
CA LEU A 324 2.49 8.69 20.48
C LEU A 324 3.30 8.62 21.78
N LEU A 325 4.05 7.53 22.00
CA LEU A 325 4.91 7.37 23.16
C LEU A 325 6.24 8.15 23.07
N GLY A 326 6.42 8.95 22.02
CA GLY A 326 7.57 9.83 21.83
C GLY A 326 8.78 9.13 21.19
N GLN A 327 8.61 7.96 20.57
CA GLN A 327 9.68 7.31 19.83
C GLN A 327 9.80 7.93 18.43
N ASN A 328 10.99 8.45 18.13
CA ASN A 328 11.34 8.99 16.81
C ASN A 328 11.89 7.89 15.89
N ASN A 329 11.89 8.15 14.57
CA ASN A 329 12.41 7.19 13.58
C ASN A 329 13.86 6.73 13.91
N ASP A 330 14.71 7.61 14.45
CA ASP A 330 16.09 7.32 14.85
C ASP A 330 16.18 6.19 15.91
N GLN A 331 15.21 6.16 16.83
CA GLN A 331 15.14 5.14 17.89
C GLN A 331 14.55 3.82 17.39
N LEU A 332 13.92 3.84 16.21
CA LEU A 332 13.22 2.70 15.60
C LEU A 332 14.05 2.00 14.52
N ILE A 333 15.34 2.33 14.38
CA ILE A 333 16.24 1.66 13.42
C ILE A 333 16.22 0.13 13.58
N PRO A 334 16.39 -0.46 14.78
CA PRO A 334 16.33 -1.91 14.94
C PRO A 334 14.94 -2.47 14.62
N PHE A 335 13.88 -1.74 14.99
CA PHE A 335 12.49 -2.10 14.73
C PHE A 335 12.22 -2.24 13.23
N PHE A 336 12.57 -1.23 12.43
CA PHE A 336 12.38 -1.26 10.98
C PHE A 336 13.33 -2.22 10.26
N THR A 337 14.51 -2.49 10.83
CA THR A 337 15.44 -3.52 10.32
C THR A 337 14.82 -4.91 10.44
N ILE A 338 14.26 -5.24 11.60
CA ILE A 338 13.58 -6.52 11.84
C ILE A 338 12.38 -6.68 10.90
N ILE A 339 11.57 -5.63 10.78
CA ILE A 339 10.45 -5.59 9.84
C ILE A 339 10.93 -5.85 8.40
N PHE A 340 11.98 -5.16 7.96
CA PHE A 340 12.52 -5.31 6.61
C PHE A 340 12.99 -6.74 6.34
N LEU A 341 13.75 -7.32 7.27
CA LEU A 341 14.22 -8.70 7.16
C LEU A 341 13.06 -9.69 7.12
N ALA A 342 12.02 -9.48 7.95
CA ALA A 342 10.83 -10.30 7.96
C ALA A 342 10.00 -10.17 6.67
N SER A 343 9.86 -8.95 6.12
CA SER A 343 9.24 -8.71 4.81
C SER A 343 10.01 -9.36 3.67
N ALA A 344 11.34 -9.24 3.65
CA ALA A 344 12.17 -9.91 2.66
C ALA A 344 12.05 -11.43 2.75
N ALA A 345 12.06 -11.99 3.97
CA ALA A 345 11.83 -13.40 4.20
C ALA A 345 10.43 -13.85 3.75
N GLY A 346 9.40 -13.03 3.97
CA GLY A 346 8.03 -13.30 3.51
C GLY A 346 7.93 -13.35 1.99
N VAL A 347 8.55 -12.42 1.26
CA VAL A 347 8.61 -12.45 -0.22
C VAL A 347 9.33 -13.71 -0.72
N VAL A 348 10.52 -14.01 -0.17
CA VAL A 348 11.32 -15.16 -0.58
C VAL A 348 10.59 -16.46 -0.28
N LEU A 349 10.06 -16.62 0.94
CA LEU A 349 9.36 -17.85 1.30
C LEU A 349 8.09 -18.03 0.48
N SER A 350 7.34 -16.96 0.23
CA SER A 350 6.14 -17.00 -0.63
C SER A 350 6.46 -17.48 -2.04
N ALA A 351 7.60 -17.07 -2.60
CA ALA A 351 8.07 -17.54 -3.90
C ALA A 351 8.55 -19.01 -3.86
N VAL A 352 9.20 -19.43 -2.77
CA VAL A 352 9.74 -20.80 -2.63
C VAL A 352 8.63 -21.82 -2.38
N THR A 353 7.74 -21.56 -1.41
CA THR A 353 6.64 -22.43 -0.98
C THR A 353 5.41 -22.36 -1.90
N LEU A 354 5.51 -21.59 -2.98
CA LEU A 354 4.44 -21.38 -3.94
C LEU A 354 3.94 -22.70 -4.52
N ASP A 355 2.71 -23.05 -4.17
CA ASP A 355 1.98 -24.19 -4.72
C ASP A 355 0.64 -23.71 -5.28
N VAL A 356 0.51 -23.77 -6.61
CA VAL A 356 -0.69 -23.30 -7.35
C VAL A 356 -1.92 -24.10 -6.96
N THR A 357 -1.75 -25.34 -6.46
CA THR A 357 -2.87 -26.18 -6.03
C THR A 357 -3.40 -25.81 -4.64
N ARG A 358 -2.58 -25.14 -3.82
CA ARG A 358 -2.82 -24.87 -2.40
C ARG A 358 -2.71 -23.40 -2.01
N LEU A 359 -3.15 -22.49 -2.90
CA LEU A 359 -3.04 -21.04 -2.73
C LEU A 359 -3.76 -20.46 -1.50
N THR A 360 -4.77 -21.16 -0.95
CA THR A 360 -5.50 -20.70 0.24
C THR A 360 -4.73 -20.90 1.54
N HIS A 361 -3.83 -21.89 1.63
CA HIS A 361 -3.08 -22.17 2.85
C HIS A 361 -2.10 -21.04 3.23
N PRO A 362 -1.30 -20.49 2.28
CA PRO A 362 -0.44 -19.34 2.58
C PRO A 362 -1.22 -18.11 3.08
N ILE A 363 -2.39 -17.86 2.49
CA ILE A 363 -3.26 -16.74 2.88
C ILE A 363 -3.76 -16.91 4.31
N MET A 364 -4.23 -18.12 4.66
CA MET A 364 -4.67 -18.42 6.02
C MET A 364 -3.53 -18.33 7.04
N LEU A 365 -2.34 -18.80 6.68
CA LEU A 365 -1.16 -18.69 7.55
C LEU A 365 -0.81 -17.22 7.81
N ALA A 366 -0.78 -16.38 6.78
CA ALA A 366 -0.52 -14.95 6.92
C ALA A 366 -1.55 -14.26 7.84
N ILE A 367 -2.84 -14.50 7.61
CA ILE A 367 -3.92 -13.89 8.40
C ILE A 367 -3.90 -14.42 9.85
N GLY A 368 -3.63 -15.71 10.05
CA GLY A 368 -3.52 -16.32 11.37
C GLY A 368 -2.34 -15.78 12.17
N LEU A 369 -1.19 -15.56 11.54
CA LEU A 369 -0.04 -14.90 12.18
C LEU A 369 -0.39 -13.48 12.64
N VAL A 370 -1.11 -12.72 11.81
CA VAL A 370 -1.54 -11.36 12.18
C VAL A 370 -2.54 -11.40 13.33
N ALA A 371 -3.48 -12.35 13.35
CA ALA A 371 -4.43 -12.49 14.45
C ALA A 371 -3.73 -12.71 15.81
N ILE A 372 -2.72 -13.60 15.83
CA ILE A 372 -1.94 -13.89 17.03
C ILE A 372 -1.10 -12.67 17.44
N ALA A 373 -0.38 -12.07 16.49
CA ALA A 373 0.47 -10.91 16.75
C ALA A 373 -0.34 -9.72 17.28
N ALA A 374 -1.45 -9.37 16.63
CA ALA A 374 -2.33 -8.30 17.07
C ALA A 374 -2.98 -8.59 18.44
N PHE A 375 -3.28 -9.85 18.77
CA PHE A 375 -3.78 -10.19 20.10
C PHE A 375 -2.72 -9.98 21.19
N ILE A 376 -1.47 -10.34 20.92
CA ILE A 376 -0.35 -10.07 21.84
C ILE A 376 -0.16 -8.55 22.01
N ASP A 377 -0.17 -7.80 20.93
CA ASP A 377 0.01 -6.34 20.94
C ASP A 377 -1.14 -5.60 21.66
N SER A 378 -2.32 -6.21 21.81
CA SER A 378 -3.47 -5.62 22.53
C SER A 378 -3.36 -5.50 24.06
N HIS A 379 -2.20 -5.87 24.60
CA HIS A 379 -1.86 -5.75 26.01
C HIS A 379 -0.74 -4.72 26.19
N ALA A 380 -0.64 -3.72 25.32
CA ALA A 380 0.36 -2.67 25.43
C ALA A 380 0.05 -1.76 26.62
N THR A 381 1.08 -1.04 27.08
CA THR A 381 0.97 -0.06 28.16
C THR A 381 1.74 1.19 27.77
N SER A 382 1.65 2.26 28.56
CA SER A 382 2.46 3.47 28.33
C SER A 382 3.97 3.24 28.45
N LEU A 383 4.38 2.07 28.99
CA LEU A 383 5.76 1.61 29.07
C LEU A 383 6.20 0.76 27.86
N THR A 384 5.29 0.41 26.95
CA THR A 384 5.65 -0.35 25.74
C THR A 384 6.65 0.44 24.89
N ARG A 385 7.70 -0.22 24.44
CA ARG A 385 8.72 0.32 23.53
C ARG A 385 8.87 -0.62 22.34
N ALA A 386 9.73 -0.22 21.39
CA ALA A 386 9.95 -1.00 20.19
C ALA A 386 10.36 -2.46 20.46
N PRO A 387 11.23 -2.79 21.44
CA PRO A 387 11.66 -4.17 21.68
C PRO A 387 10.53 -5.15 22.02
N GLN A 388 9.49 -4.69 22.71
CA GLN A 388 8.33 -5.53 23.05
C GLN A 388 7.52 -5.92 21.80
N LEU A 389 7.62 -5.14 20.73
CA LEU A 389 6.87 -5.34 19.48
C LEU A 389 7.70 -6.02 18.37
N TYR A 390 8.97 -6.37 18.62
CA TYR A 390 9.83 -6.94 17.56
C TYR A 390 9.29 -8.24 16.97
N VAL A 391 8.83 -9.16 17.81
CA VAL A 391 8.36 -10.48 17.36
C VAL A 391 7.02 -10.35 16.64
N THR A 392 6.08 -9.62 17.24
CA THR A 392 4.72 -9.45 16.68
C THR A 392 4.77 -8.69 15.36
N GLN A 393 5.55 -7.62 15.28
CA GLN A 393 5.68 -6.83 14.05
C GLN A 393 6.50 -7.55 12.98
N ALA A 394 7.45 -8.42 13.34
CA ALA A 394 8.07 -9.33 12.39
C ALA A 394 7.05 -10.32 11.79
N MET A 395 6.17 -10.90 12.61
CA MET A 395 5.13 -11.83 12.15
C MET A 395 4.16 -11.14 11.18
N ILE A 396 3.76 -9.90 11.47
CA ILE A 396 2.84 -9.12 10.63
C ILE A 396 3.52 -8.71 9.32
N ALA A 397 4.76 -8.21 9.37
CA ALA A 397 5.55 -7.85 8.19
C ALA A 397 5.82 -9.04 7.26
N PHE A 398 6.09 -10.21 7.86
CA PHE A 398 6.20 -11.48 7.13
C PHE A 398 4.86 -11.86 6.51
N GLY A 399 3.76 -11.82 7.27
CA GLY A 399 2.42 -12.13 6.77
C GLY A 399 1.98 -11.23 5.62
N ALA A 400 2.27 -9.93 5.69
CA ALA A 400 1.91 -8.92 4.69
C ALA A 400 2.47 -9.25 3.30
N THR A 401 3.74 -9.61 3.27
CA THR A 401 4.47 -9.93 2.04
C THR A 401 4.22 -11.37 1.60
N TYR A 402 4.05 -12.31 2.54
CA TYR A 402 3.77 -13.71 2.26
C TYR A 402 2.41 -13.92 1.59
N PHE A 403 1.41 -13.12 1.97
CA PHE A 403 0.04 -13.12 1.43
C PHE A 403 -0.05 -12.69 -0.04
N LEU A 404 0.73 -11.68 -0.43
CA LEU A 404 0.48 -10.89 -1.65
C LEU A 404 0.61 -11.71 -2.94
N GLY A 405 1.61 -12.58 -3.02
CA GLY A 405 1.86 -13.45 -4.17
C GLY A 405 0.74 -14.47 -4.42
N PRO A 406 0.43 -15.34 -3.45
CA PRO A 406 -0.66 -16.32 -3.54
C PRO A 406 -2.02 -15.68 -3.82
N ALA A 407 -2.31 -14.52 -3.23
CA ALA A 407 -3.54 -13.77 -3.50
C ALA A 407 -3.64 -13.34 -4.97
N LEU A 408 -2.56 -12.78 -5.53
CA LEU A 408 -2.53 -12.43 -6.96
C LEU A 408 -2.72 -13.67 -7.84
N LEU A 409 -1.98 -14.75 -7.58
CA LEU A 409 -2.06 -15.96 -8.39
C LEU A 409 -3.44 -16.62 -8.30
N PHE A 410 -4.09 -16.57 -7.14
CA PHE A 410 -5.44 -17.07 -6.98
C PHE A 410 -6.41 -16.36 -7.93
N GLY A 411 -6.36 -15.03 -8.00
CA GLY A 411 -7.24 -14.31 -8.91
C GLY A 411 -6.78 -14.37 -10.38
N MET A 412 -5.47 -14.40 -10.64
CA MET A 412 -4.92 -14.51 -12.00
C MET A 412 -5.24 -15.87 -12.64
N THR A 413 -5.18 -16.97 -11.89
CA THR A 413 -5.56 -18.30 -12.37
C THR A 413 -7.05 -18.37 -12.72
N ARG A 414 -7.91 -17.76 -11.90
CA ARG A 414 -9.35 -17.62 -12.19
C ARG A 414 -9.63 -16.76 -13.42
N ALA A 415 -8.86 -15.69 -13.61
CA ALA A 415 -8.97 -14.83 -14.78
C ALA A 415 -8.53 -15.58 -16.06
N LEU A 416 -7.42 -16.31 -16.00
CA LEU A 416 -6.93 -17.14 -17.11
C LEU A 416 -7.95 -18.21 -17.53
N GLN A 417 -8.63 -18.85 -16.58
CA GLN A 417 -9.68 -19.83 -16.86
C GLN A 417 -10.90 -19.23 -17.58
N ALA A 418 -11.19 -17.94 -17.37
CA ALA A 418 -12.28 -17.23 -18.04
C ALA A 418 -11.87 -16.65 -19.41
N GLY A 419 -10.57 -16.60 -19.72
CA GLY A 419 -10.00 -16.12 -20.98
C GLY A 419 -9.03 -14.95 -20.80
N SER A 420 -8.08 -14.79 -21.72
CA SER A 420 -6.95 -13.84 -21.63
C SER A 420 -7.38 -12.37 -21.44
N GLY A 421 -8.53 -11.96 -21.96
CA GLY A 421 -9.08 -10.62 -21.76
C GLY A 421 -9.43 -10.28 -20.29
N HIS A 422 -9.77 -11.29 -19.48
CA HIS A 422 -10.14 -11.09 -18.07
C HIS A 422 -8.94 -10.77 -17.17
N ILE A 423 -7.72 -11.06 -17.62
CA ILE A 423 -6.51 -10.81 -16.84
C ILE A 423 -6.29 -9.30 -16.66
N ILE A 424 -6.60 -8.51 -17.69
CA ILE A 424 -6.52 -7.04 -17.64
C ILE A 424 -7.49 -6.51 -16.56
N SER A 425 -8.73 -6.99 -16.58
CA SER A 425 -9.73 -6.63 -15.57
C SER A 425 -9.31 -7.06 -14.16
N PHE A 426 -8.69 -8.24 -14.02
CA PHE A 426 -8.18 -8.73 -12.76
C PHE A 426 -7.02 -7.89 -12.21
N VAL A 427 -6.02 -7.57 -13.04
CA VAL A 427 -4.86 -6.77 -12.62
C VAL A 427 -5.30 -5.37 -12.19
N ALA A 428 -6.27 -4.77 -12.90
CA ALA A 428 -6.87 -3.51 -12.51
C ALA A 428 -7.61 -3.61 -11.17
N LEU A 429 -8.46 -4.63 -11.00
CA LEU A 429 -9.15 -4.90 -9.74
C LEU A 429 -8.17 -5.11 -8.58
N PHE A 430 -7.14 -5.92 -8.77
CA PHE A 430 -6.15 -6.22 -7.74
C PHE A 430 -5.36 -4.97 -7.35
N GLY A 431 -4.96 -4.14 -8.31
CA GLY A 431 -4.29 -2.87 -8.05
C GLY A 431 -5.16 -1.89 -7.26
N MET A 432 -6.44 -1.79 -7.62
CA MET A 432 -7.43 -1.01 -6.86
C MET A 432 -7.57 -1.51 -5.43
N ILE A 433 -7.80 -2.81 -5.24
CA ILE A 433 -7.98 -3.42 -3.92
C ILE A 433 -6.76 -3.18 -3.03
N ASN A 434 -5.53 -3.32 -3.56
CA ASN A 434 -4.34 -3.13 -2.76
C ASN A 434 -4.17 -1.69 -2.26
N SER A 435 -4.46 -0.73 -3.14
CA SER A 435 -4.28 0.70 -2.89
C SER A 435 -5.41 1.26 -2.02
N ILE A 436 -6.66 1.05 -2.44
CA ILE A 436 -7.86 1.48 -1.72
C ILE A 436 -7.98 0.71 -0.42
N GLY A 437 -7.70 -0.60 -0.40
CA GLY A 437 -7.73 -1.39 0.83
C GLY A 437 -6.70 -0.94 1.86
N GLY A 438 -5.54 -0.43 1.43
CA GLY A 438 -4.57 0.20 2.32
C GLY A 438 -5.08 1.52 2.90
N LEU A 439 -5.59 2.42 2.05
CA LEU A 439 -6.18 3.69 2.51
C LEU A 439 -7.37 3.44 3.44
N ALA A 440 -8.31 2.59 3.03
CA ALA A 440 -9.47 2.19 3.83
C ALA A 440 -9.06 1.55 5.16
N GLY A 441 -8.02 0.70 5.17
CA GLY A 441 -7.48 0.12 6.39
C GLY A 441 -7.01 1.18 7.37
N THR A 442 -6.14 2.08 6.93
CA THR A 442 -5.65 3.18 7.79
C THR A 442 -6.76 4.13 8.24
N ALA A 443 -7.72 4.44 7.36
CA ALA A 443 -8.85 5.31 7.67
C ALA A 443 -9.79 4.68 8.70
N LEU A 444 -10.14 3.40 8.53
CA LEU A 444 -11.02 2.66 9.42
C LEU A 444 -10.39 2.48 10.80
N LEU A 445 -9.16 1.94 10.84
CA LEU A 445 -8.45 1.72 12.11
C LEU A 445 -8.25 3.02 12.87
N GLY A 446 -7.93 4.10 12.15
CA GLY A 446 -7.75 5.38 12.80
C GLY A 446 -9.03 6.09 13.22
N SER A 447 -10.12 5.91 12.48
CA SER A 447 -11.43 6.41 12.93
C SER A 447 -11.88 5.69 14.20
N TYR A 448 -11.67 4.36 14.24
CA TYR A 448 -11.95 3.56 15.42
C TYR A 448 -11.10 4.00 16.62
N GLN A 449 -9.80 4.24 16.40
CA GLN A 449 -8.89 4.76 17.42
C GLN A 449 -9.38 6.07 18.03
N VAL A 450 -9.79 7.06 17.21
CA VAL A 450 -10.29 8.36 17.71
C VAL A 450 -11.59 8.21 18.49
N ILE A 451 -12.50 7.32 18.06
CA ILE A 451 -13.75 7.07 18.78
C ILE A 451 -13.48 6.41 20.13
N ARG A 452 -12.58 5.41 20.17
CA ARG A 452 -12.20 4.71 21.40
C ARG A 452 -11.42 5.58 22.35
N GLU A 453 -10.55 6.46 21.85
CA GLU A 453 -9.83 7.45 22.65
C GLU A 453 -10.80 8.33 23.41
N LYS A 454 -11.82 8.89 22.75
CA LYS A 454 -12.85 9.72 23.41
C LYS A 454 -13.62 8.94 24.46
N ALA A 455 -14.00 7.70 24.16
CA ALA A 455 -14.71 6.83 25.10
C ALA A 455 -13.85 6.49 26.34
N ASN A 456 -12.59 6.12 26.12
CA ASN A 456 -11.65 5.77 27.18
C ASN A 456 -11.26 7.01 28.01
N SER A 457 -11.12 8.17 27.37
CA SER A 457 -10.88 9.45 28.04
C SER A 457 -12.04 9.84 28.94
N ALA A 458 -13.28 9.73 28.46
CA ALA A 458 -14.47 9.96 29.28
C ALA A 458 -14.55 9.01 30.48
N ALA A 459 -14.25 7.72 30.28
CA ALA A 459 -14.24 6.72 31.35
C ALA A 459 -13.14 7.01 32.40
N LEU A 460 -11.94 7.41 31.97
CA LEU A 460 -10.87 7.76 32.89
C LEU A 460 -11.19 9.04 33.67
N VAL A 461 -11.70 10.08 33.01
CA VAL A 461 -12.06 11.34 33.65
C VAL A 461 -13.18 11.16 34.68
N GLN A 462 -14.16 10.28 34.43
CA GLN A 462 -15.19 9.93 35.41
C GLN A 462 -14.63 9.28 36.68
N GLY A 463 -13.48 8.61 36.59
CA GLY A 463 -12.78 8.04 37.73
C GLY A 463 -11.86 9.02 38.47
N ILE A 464 -11.69 10.25 37.98
CA ILE A 464 -10.88 11.28 38.65
C ILE A 464 -11.75 11.96 39.70
N ASP A 465 -11.68 11.47 40.94
CA ASP A 465 -12.27 12.13 42.09
C ASP A 465 -11.21 13.05 42.75
N PRO A 466 -11.40 14.38 42.79
CA PRO A 466 -10.48 15.30 43.46
C PRO A 466 -10.31 15.03 44.97
N THR A 467 -11.25 14.31 45.58
CA THR A 467 -11.20 13.91 46.99
C THR A 467 -10.38 12.65 47.23
N ASP A 468 -10.04 11.89 46.18
CA ASP A 468 -9.13 10.76 46.28
C ASP A 468 -7.72 11.29 46.61
N PRO A 469 -7.08 10.81 47.71
CA PRO A 469 -5.75 11.24 48.10
C PRO A 469 -4.69 11.04 47.00
N ILE A 470 -4.84 10.04 46.12
CA ILE A 470 -3.91 9.80 45.00
C ILE A 470 -4.05 10.90 43.94
N VAL A 471 -5.28 11.28 43.61
CA VAL A 471 -5.56 12.34 42.63
C VAL A 471 -5.10 13.69 43.18
N ALA A 472 -5.41 13.98 44.45
CA ALA A 472 -4.94 15.18 45.13
C ALA A 472 -3.40 15.29 45.14
N GLN A 473 -2.71 14.18 45.39
CA GLN A 473 -1.25 14.13 45.35
C GLN A 473 -0.70 14.39 43.94
N ARG A 474 -1.33 13.86 42.89
CA ARG A 474 -0.91 14.11 41.49
C ARG A 474 -1.15 15.56 41.07
N LEU A 475 -2.27 16.16 41.47
CA LEU A 475 -2.54 17.58 41.23
C LEU A 475 -1.50 18.47 41.90
N GLN A 476 -1.16 18.18 43.16
CA GLN A 476 -0.11 18.90 43.89
C GLN A 476 1.27 18.70 43.25
N ALA A 477 1.63 17.49 42.82
CA ALA A 477 2.88 17.22 42.14
C ALA A 477 3.00 17.96 40.81
N GLY A 478 1.92 18.02 40.02
CA GLY A 478 1.86 18.80 38.78
C GLY A 478 2.02 20.30 39.04
N GLY A 479 1.33 20.83 40.05
CA GLY A 479 1.49 22.22 40.49
C GLY A 479 2.90 22.53 41.00
N ALA A 480 3.53 21.60 41.72
CA ALA A 480 4.91 21.75 42.19
C ALA A 480 5.92 21.80 41.03
N ALA A 481 5.68 21.06 39.93
CA ALA A 481 6.56 21.06 38.76
C ALA A 481 6.63 22.45 38.07
N VAL A 482 5.53 23.20 38.06
CA VAL A 482 5.45 24.54 37.45
C VAL A 482 5.70 25.68 38.45
N SER A 483 5.94 25.35 39.74
CA SER A 483 6.05 26.34 40.82
C SER A 483 7.17 27.37 40.67
N ARG A 484 8.22 27.04 39.90
CA ARG A 484 9.35 27.94 39.61
C ARG A 484 9.02 29.00 38.55
N VAL A 485 7.99 28.78 37.75
CA VAL A 485 7.60 29.65 36.63
C VAL A 485 6.28 30.36 36.91
N VAL A 486 5.35 29.68 37.59
CA VAL A 486 4.03 30.21 37.95
C VAL A 486 4.00 30.56 39.44
N GLY A 487 4.08 31.86 39.73
CA GLY A 487 4.06 32.41 41.09
C GLY A 487 2.68 32.38 41.75
N ASP A 488 1.60 32.48 40.97
CA ASP A 488 0.22 32.49 41.45
C ASP A 488 -0.24 31.06 41.84
N PRO A 489 -0.67 30.82 43.09
CA PRO A 489 -1.19 29.54 43.55
C PRO A 489 -2.41 29.02 42.78
N ALA A 490 -3.31 29.89 42.33
CA ALA A 490 -4.52 29.48 41.62
C ALA A 490 -4.18 28.98 40.21
N LEU A 491 -3.36 29.73 39.48
CA LEU A 491 -2.84 29.32 38.17
C LEU A 491 -1.99 28.05 38.27
N ARG A 492 -1.19 27.91 39.34
CA ARG A 492 -0.40 26.70 39.59
C ARG A 492 -1.26 25.45 39.75
N SER A 493 -2.40 25.55 40.45
CA SER A 493 -3.34 24.44 40.58
C SER A 493 -4.03 24.12 39.26
N ALA A 494 -4.37 25.13 38.47
CA ALA A 494 -4.97 24.95 37.14
C ALA A 494 -4.00 24.23 36.18
N GLU A 495 -2.73 24.63 36.17
CA GLU A 495 -1.65 23.98 35.39
C GLU A 495 -1.41 22.54 35.86
N GLY A 496 -1.44 22.27 37.17
CA GLY A 496 -1.40 20.89 37.70
C GLY A 496 -2.55 20.02 37.18
N GLY A 497 -3.75 20.59 37.09
CA GLY A 497 -4.91 19.96 36.46
C GLY A 497 -4.73 19.71 34.96
N ALA A 498 -4.14 20.66 34.23
CA ALA A 498 -3.84 20.51 32.81
C ALA A 498 -2.82 19.39 32.54
N ILE A 499 -1.77 19.26 33.35
CA ILE A 499 -0.79 18.17 33.27
C ILE A 499 -1.45 16.81 33.53
N LEU A 500 -2.34 16.74 34.54
CA LEU A 500 -3.09 15.52 34.81
C LEU A 500 -4.00 15.16 33.63
N SER A 501 -4.70 16.14 33.06
CA SER A 501 -5.52 15.96 31.86
C SER A 501 -4.71 15.44 30.67
N GLN A 502 -3.54 16.01 30.39
CA GLN A 502 -2.63 15.53 29.33
C GLN A 502 -2.20 14.09 29.56
N THR A 503 -1.90 13.72 30.81
CA THR A 503 -1.54 12.35 31.18
C THR A 503 -2.71 11.39 30.94
N THR A 504 -3.92 11.80 31.35
CA THR A 504 -5.15 11.03 31.12
C THR A 504 -5.43 10.83 29.64
N THR A 505 -5.30 11.87 28.81
CA THR A 505 -5.42 11.77 27.35
C THR A 505 -4.40 10.81 26.76
N ARG A 506 -3.15 10.83 27.25
CA ARG A 506 -2.11 9.90 26.79
C ARG A 506 -2.48 8.45 27.10
N GLU A 507 -2.91 8.16 28.34
CA GLU A 507 -3.32 6.80 28.73
C GLU A 507 -4.59 6.36 27.99
N ALA A 508 -5.55 7.26 27.78
CA ALA A 508 -6.74 6.99 26.96
C ALA A 508 -6.38 6.60 25.52
N ASN A 509 -5.37 7.27 24.94
CA ASN A 509 -4.87 6.95 23.61
C ASN A 509 -4.18 5.58 23.57
N VAL A 510 -3.39 5.21 24.59
CA VAL A 510 -2.77 3.88 24.68
C VAL A 510 -3.85 2.80 24.71
N LEU A 511 -4.86 2.94 25.57
CA LEU A 511 -6.00 2.01 25.62
C LEU A 511 -6.78 1.96 24.30
N ALA A 512 -6.88 3.08 23.59
CA ALA A 512 -7.51 3.12 22.27
C ALA A 512 -6.70 2.35 21.22
N TYR A 513 -5.36 2.39 21.27
CA TYR A 513 -4.51 1.54 20.43
C TYR A 513 -4.66 0.06 20.79
N ASP A 514 -4.77 -0.29 22.07
CA ASP A 514 -5.08 -1.67 22.48
C ASP A 514 -6.40 -2.15 21.88
N ASP A 515 -7.44 -1.33 21.94
CA ASP A 515 -8.73 -1.66 21.33
C ASP A 515 -8.62 -1.84 19.81
N VAL A 516 -7.79 -1.04 19.14
CA VAL A 516 -7.49 -1.20 17.70
C VAL A 516 -6.79 -2.52 17.43
N PHE A 517 -5.80 -2.92 18.23
CA PHE A 517 -5.15 -4.23 18.12
C PHE A 517 -6.16 -5.38 18.34
N ARG A 518 -7.08 -5.26 19.31
CA ARG A 518 -8.17 -6.24 19.51
C ARG A 518 -9.08 -6.33 18.32
N LEU A 519 -9.49 -5.20 17.74
CA LEU A 519 -10.32 -5.17 16.54
C LEU A 519 -9.63 -5.90 15.39
N ILE A 520 -8.33 -5.65 15.18
CA ILE A 520 -7.54 -6.32 14.14
C ILE A 520 -7.45 -7.82 14.41
N ALA A 521 -7.19 -8.23 15.65
CA ALA A 521 -7.16 -9.64 16.04
C ALA A 521 -8.50 -10.33 15.75
N VAL A 522 -9.63 -9.69 16.09
CA VAL A 522 -10.98 -10.21 15.82
C VAL A 522 -11.25 -10.28 14.32
N LEU A 523 -10.97 -9.23 13.55
CA LEU A 523 -11.18 -9.22 12.10
C LEU A 523 -10.33 -10.28 11.39
N ALA A 524 -9.07 -10.43 11.81
CA ALA A 524 -8.16 -11.45 11.30
C ALA A 524 -8.66 -12.86 11.65
N ALA A 525 -9.07 -13.10 12.90
CA ALA A 525 -9.63 -14.37 13.35
C ALA A 525 -10.93 -14.73 12.60
N LEU A 526 -11.84 -13.78 12.41
CA LEU A 526 -13.07 -13.99 11.65
C LEU A 526 -12.77 -14.34 10.18
N THR A 527 -11.81 -13.65 9.57
CA THR A 527 -11.38 -13.92 8.20
C THR A 527 -10.74 -15.31 8.09
N PHE A 528 -9.91 -15.68 9.06
CA PHE A 528 -9.31 -17.01 9.15
C PHE A 528 -10.39 -18.10 9.28
N CYS A 529 -11.34 -17.93 10.21
CA CYS A 529 -12.45 -18.85 10.41
C CYS A 529 -13.34 -18.96 9.17
N TYR A 530 -13.60 -17.87 8.47
CA TYR A 530 -14.35 -17.86 7.21
C TYR A 530 -13.62 -18.66 6.12
N LEU A 531 -12.31 -18.45 5.95
CA LEU A 531 -11.51 -19.21 4.99
C LEU A 531 -11.43 -20.70 5.36
N ALA A 532 -11.28 -21.02 6.65
CA ALA A 532 -11.30 -22.38 7.16
C ALA A 532 -12.64 -23.07 6.85
N PHE A 533 -13.75 -22.38 7.12
CA PHE A 533 -15.10 -22.87 6.80
C PHE A 533 -15.27 -23.15 5.30
N LEU A 534 -14.78 -22.26 4.42
CA LEU A 534 -14.82 -22.47 2.97
C LEU A 534 -14.00 -23.70 2.54
N LEU A 535 -12.82 -23.90 3.12
CA LEU A 535 -11.99 -25.08 2.84
C LEU A 535 -12.64 -26.37 3.30
N ILE A 536 -13.17 -26.39 4.53
CA ILE A 536 -13.87 -27.56 5.09
C ILE A 536 -15.10 -27.89 4.24
N ARG A 537 -15.89 -26.89 3.86
CA ARG A 537 -17.06 -27.08 2.99
C ARG A 537 -16.67 -27.64 1.62
N ARG A 538 -15.55 -27.18 1.03
CA ARG A 538 -15.04 -27.69 -0.24
C ARG A 538 -14.57 -29.13 -0.12
N ALA A 539 -13.82 -29.47 0.93
CA ALA A 539 -13.37 -30.83 1.19
C ALA A 539 -14.55 -31.79 1.44
N TYR A 540 -15.56 -31.34 2.19
CA TYR A 540 -16.77 -32.12 2.43
C TYR A 540 -17.56 -32.40 1.14
N ARG A 541 -17.70 -31.40 0.26
CA ARG A 541 -18.35 -31.58 -1.04
C ARG A 541 -17.58 -32.54 -1.96
N ALA A 542 -16.25 -32.42 -1.99
CA ALA A 542 -15.40 -33.32 -2.78
C ALA A 542 -15.51 -34.78 -2.28
N ARG A 543 -15.51 -34.98 -0.96
CA ARG A 543 -15.74 -36.31 -0.36
C ARG A 543 -17.13 -36.86 -0.68
N ARG A 544 -18.18 -36.04 -0.60
CA ARG A 544 -19.54 -36.46 -0.99
C ARG A 544 -19.65 -36.82 -2.47
N ALA A 545 -19.01 -36.06 -3.37
CA ALA A 545 -19.00 -36.37 -4.79
C ALA A 545 -18.29 -37.71 -5.07
N ALA A 546 -17.13 -37.93 -4.44
CA ALA A 546 -16.39 -39.20 -4.57
C ALA A 546 -17.18 -40.40 -4.01
N LEU A 547 -17.95 -40.23 -2.93
CA LEU A 547 -18.82 -41.26 -2.39
C LEU A 547 -20.03 -41.57 -3.30
N VAL A 548 -20.50 -40.59 -4.07
CA VAL A 548 -21.58 -40.77 -5.06
C VAL A 548 -21.05 -41.39 -6.36
N GLU A 549 -19.81 -41.12 -6.76
CA GLU A 549 -19.18 -41.80 -7.91
C GLU A 549 -18.77 -43.25 -7.59
N ALA A 550 -18.54 -43.57 -6.31
CA ALA A 550 -18.19 -44.91 -5.85
C ALA A 550 -19.39 -45.82 -5.53
N ALA A 551 -20.60 -45.25 -5.46
CA ALA A 551 -21.86 -45.95 -5.22
C ALA A 551 -22.63 -46.10 -6.53
#